data_AF-A0A849QQ01-F1
#
_entry.id   AF-A0A849QQ01-F1
#
_cell.length_a   1.000
_cell.length_b   1.000
_cell.length_c   1.000
_cell.angle_alpha   90.00
_cell.angle_beta   90.00
_cell.angle_gamma   90.00
#
_symmetry.space_group_name_H-M   'P 1'
#
loop_
_entity.id
_entity.type
_entity.pdbx_description
1 polymer ?
#
loop_
_entity_poly.entity_id
_entity_poly.type
_entity_poly.pdbx_seq_one_letter_code
_entity_poly.pdbx_strand_id
1 'polypeptide(L)'
;MSEEAIFTVGSNFIVMNRIPHGRIKETRPGLFKPFAFHVLMHEYIHSPGYLDEQLVRQIVYEISRAVMGDSHLATQLAQDLTRFIPDLVLVLTGNRRILR
;
A
#
# COMPACT_ATOMS: atom_id res chain seq x y z
N MET A 1 -0.39 8.70 -15.26
CA MET A 1 0.15 9.33 -14.03
C MET A 1 -0.95 9.34 -12.98
N SER A 2 -0.96 8.35 -12.08
CA SER A 2 -1.85 8.31 -10.90
C SER A 2 -0.94 8.15 -9.68
N GLU A 3 -0.52 9.29 -9.13
CA GLU A 3 0.38 9.39 -7.99
C GLU A 3 -0.39 9.14 -6.70
N GLU A 4 -0.31 7.93 -6.11
CA GLU A 4 -1.05 7.58 -4.89
C GLU A 4 -0.33 7.26 -3.62
N ALA A 5 0.96 7.08 -3.73
CA ALA A 5 1.85 7.54 -2.70
C ALA A 5 3.20 7.78 -3.34
N ILE A 6 3.98 8.69 -2.76
CA ILE A 6 5.40 8.80 -3.10
C ILE A 6 6.14 8.73 -1.77
N PHE A 7 6.94 7.68 -1.61
CA PHE A 7 8.01 7.65 -0.63
C PHE A 7 9.28 8.19 -1.29
N THR A 8 9.83 9.26 -0.71
CA THR A 8 11.10 9.83 -1.16
C THR A 8 12.22 9.15 -0.38
N VAL A 9 12.99 8.29 -1.06
CA VAL A 9 14.19 7.65 -0.49
C VAL A 9 15.11 8.72 0.12
N GLY A 10 15.40 8.61 1.42
CA GLY A 10 16.15 9.62 2.19
C GLY A 10 15.28 10.65 2.93
N SER A 11 13.97 10.44 3.02
CA SER A 11 13.02 11.33 3.70
C SER A 11 12.03 10.57 4.60
N ASN A 12 11.34 11.29 5.49
CA ASN A 12 10.33 10.75 6.42
C ASN A 12 8.88 10.99 5.97
N PHE A 13 8.66 11.44 4.73
CA PHE A 13 7.32 11.75 4.23
C PHE A 13 6.80 10.63 3.33
N ILE A 14 5.60 10.13 3.66
CA ILE A 14 4.77 9.31 2.78
C ILE A 14 3.69 10.24 2.23
N VAL A 15 3.76 10.59 0.95
CA VAL A 15 2.65 11.29 0.27
C VAL A 15 1.58 10.25 -0.03
N MET A 16 0.28 10.57 0.04
CA MET A 16 -0.81 9.66 -0.37
C MET A 16 -1.78 10.40 -1.33
N ASN A 17 -2.28 9.75 -2.40
CA ASN A 17 -3.27 10.37 -3.31
C ASN A 17 -4.55 10.60 -2.54
N ARG A 18 -5.11 11.79 -2.63
CA ARG A 18 -6.40 12.09 -2.04
C ARG A 18 -7.59 11.45 -2.79
N ILE A 19 -7.45 11.12 -4.06
CA ILE A 19 -8.55 10.66 -4.94
C ILE A 19 -9.12 9.27 -4.57
N PRO A 20 -8.32 8.20 -4.39
CA PRO A 20 -8.80 6.88 -3.95
C PRO A 20 -9.37 6.95 -2.55
N HIS A 21 -8.69 7.71 -1.69
CA HIS A 21 -9.07 7.97 -0.31
C HIS A 21 -10.45 8.64 -0.22
N GLY A 22 -10.73 9.61 -1.09
CA GLY A 22 -12.06 10.22 -1.22
C GLY A 22 -13.14 9.22 -1.63
N ARG A 23 -12.87 8.43 -2.68
CA ARG A 23 -13.81 7.41 -3.16
C ARG A 23 -14.12 6.32 -2.14
N ILE A 24 -13.11 5.82 -1.42
CA ILE A 24 -13.31 4.81 -0.36
C ILE A 24 -14.13 5.43 0.78
N LYS A 25 -13.87 6.68 1.15
CA LYS A 25 -14.62 7.36 2.21
C LYS A 25 -16.09 7.53 1.86
N GLU A 26 -16.41 7.76 0.60
CA GLU A 26 -17.79 7.93 0.11
C GLU A 26 -18.51 6.58 -0.11
N THR A 27 -17.80 5.56 -0.59
CA THR A 27 -18.43 4.28 -0.97
C THR A 27 -18.38 3.22 0.13
N ARG A 28 -17.28 3.14 0.89
CA ARG A 28 -17.04 2.14 1.94
C ARG A 28 -16.19 2.74 3.08
N PRO A 29 -16.75 3.64 3.90
CA PRO A 29 -16.00 4.37 4.93
C PRO A 29 -15.29 3.45 5.93
N GLY A 30 -15.79 2.23 6.16
CA GLY A 30 -15.14 1.22 7.00
C GLY A 30 -13.79 0.70 6.45
N LEU A 31 -13.54 0.81 5.15
CA LEU A 31 -12.28 0.41 4.51
C LEU A 31 -11.22 1.52 4.53
N PHE A 32 -11.60 2.76 4.84
CA PHE A 32 -10.68 3.89 4.79
C PHE A 32 -9.47 3.71 5.70
N LYS A 33 -9.70 3.40 6.99
CA LYS A 33 -8.61 3.22 7.97
C LYS A 33 -7.75 1.98 7.64
N PRO A 34 -8.33 0.80 7.36
CA PRO A 34 -7.56 -0.37 6.93
C PRO A 34 -6.70 -0.12 5.68
N PHE A 35 -7.23 0.58 4.69
CA PHE A 35 -6.52 0.90 3.45
C PHE A 35 -5.36 1.87 3.70
N ALA A 36 -5.60 2.96 4.43
CA ALA A 36 -4.54 3.91 4.78
C ALA A 36 -3.43 3.23 5.60
N PHE A 37 -3.79 2.35 6.55
CA PHE A 37 -2.81 1.56 7.30
C PHE A 37 -1.96 0.69 6.36
N HIS A 38 -2.59 -0.04 5.44
CA HIS A 38 -1.88 -0.92 4.51
C HIS A 38 -0.86 -0.15 3.65
N VAL A 39 -1.29 0.96 3.04
CA VAL A 39 -0.41 1.81 2.20
C VAL A 39 0.75 2.39 3.03
N LEU A 40 0.46 2.95 4.20
CA LEU A 40 1.50 3.52 5.06
C LEU A 40 2.51 2.47 5.53
N MET A 41 2.03 1.26 5.85
CA MET A 41 2.90 0.16 6.26
C MET A 41 3.81 -0.31 5.12
N HIS A 42 3.28 -0.37 3.89
CA HIS A 42 4.05 -0.73 2.69
C HIS A 42 5.22 0.25 2.46
N GLU A 43 4.92 1.54 2.44
CA GLU A 43 5.94 2.58 2.28
C GLU A 43 6.90 2.67 3.48
N TYR A 44 6.41 2.40 4.69
CA TYR A 44 7.27 2.34 5.86
C TYR A 44 8.31 1.21 5.77
N ILE A 45 7.94 0.03 5.29
CA ILE A 45 8.88 -1.09 5.10
C ILE A 45 9.90 -0.78 3.99
N HIS A 46 9.55 0.04 3.00
CA HIS A 46 10.55 0.56 2.06
C HIS A 46 11.57 1.50 2.72
N SER A 47 11.19 2.24 3.77
CA SER A 47 12.06 3.25 4.41
C SER A 47 13.38 2.73 5.00
N PRO A 48 13.48 1.56 5.67
CA PRO A 48 14.76 0.98 6.10
C PRO A 48 15.55 0.28 4.97
N GLY A 49 15.06 0.26 3.72
CA GLY A 49 15.81 -0.22 2.55
C GLY A 49 15.36 -1.57 1.96
N TYR A 50 14.18 -2.09 2.32
CA TYR A 50 13.61 -3.23 1.60
C TYR A 50 13.06 -2.76 0.25
N LEU A 51 13.71 -3.16 -0.86
CA LEU A 51 13.35 -2.71 -2.21
C LEU A 51 12.63 -3.78 -3.04
N ASP A 52 12.65 -5.03 -2.58
CA ASP A 52 11.97 -6.13 -3.26
C ASP A 52 10.48 -6.09 -2.90
N GLU A 53 9.63 -5.79 -3.89
CA GLU A 53 8.18 -5.66 -3.70
C GLU A 53 7.53 -6.93 -3.18
N GLN A 54 8.01 -8.11 -3.59
CA GLN A 54 7.43 -9.38 -3.14
C GLN A 54 7.74 -9.60 -1.66
N LEU A 55 8.97 -9.32 -1.24
CA LEU A 55 9.39 -9.37 0.15
C LEU A 55 8.64 -8.34 1.01
N VAL A 56 8.50 -7.10 0.53
CA VAL A 56 7.77 -6.04 1.23
C VAL A 56 6.32 -6.45 1.44
N ARG A 57 5.64 -6.93 0.41
CA ARG A 57 4.25 -7.43 0.51
C ARG A 57 4.13 -8.57 1.52
N GLN A 58 5.08 -9.51 1.51
CA GLN A 58 5.09 -10.62 2.46
C GLN A 58 5.25 -10.11 3.90
N ILE A 59 6.20 -9.20 4.15
CA ILE A 59 6.43 -8.60 5.48
C ILE A 59 5.18 -7.85 5.96
N VAL A 60 4.56 -7.03 5.11
CA VAL A 60 3.34 -6.28 5.43
C VAL A 60 2.19 -7.23 5.79
N TYR A 61 2.01 -8.31 5.04
CA TYR A 61 0.98 -9.32 5.33
C TYR A 61 1.25 -10.02 6.67
N GLU A 62 2.48 -10.48 6.90
CA GLU A 62 2.86 -11.18 8.14
C GLU A 62 2.68 -10.30 9.38
N ILE A 63 3.09 -9.02 9.31
CA ILE A 63 2.90 -8.07 10.41
C ILE A 63 1.41 -7.79 10.63
N SER A 64 0.65 -7.55 9.55
CA SER A 64 -0.80 -7.28 9.66
C SER A 64 -1.53 -8.46 10.32
N ARG A 65 -1.20 -9.69 9.89
CA ARG A 65 -1.75 -10.92 10.48
C ARG A 65 -1.38 -11.07 11.95
N ALA A 66 -0.10 -10.89 12.29
CA ALA A 66 0.37 -11.05 13.65
C ALA A 66 -0.25 -10.05 14.63
N VAL A 67 -0.46 -8.80 14.19
CA VAL A 67 -0.96 -7.72 15.05
C VAL A 67 -2.49 -7.66 15.08
N MET A 68 -3.17 -7.91 13.96
CA MET A 68 -4.61 -7.69 13.82
C MET A 68 -5.43 -8.97 13.63
N GLY A 69 -4.79 -10.10 13.34
CA GLY A 69 -5.45 -11.37 13.00
C GLY A 69 -5.89 -11.46 11.54
N ASP A 70 -6.21 -12.69 11.11
CA ASP A 70 -6.59 -13.00 9.72
C ASP A 70 -7.88 -12.34 9.25
N SER A 71 -8.86 -12.20 10.16
CA SER A 71 -10.18 -11.64 9.82
C SER A 71 -10.17 -10.12 9.68
N HIS A 72 -9.11 -9.43 10.09
CA HIS A 72 -9.08 -7.97 10.04
C HIS A 72 -8.93 -7.47 8.60
N LEU A 73 -9.66 -6.40 8.25
CA LEU A 73 -9.68 -5.87 6.88
C LEU A 73 -8.30 -5.44 6.37
N ALA A 74 -7.43 -4.94 7.25
CA ALA A 74 -6.05 -4.58 6.88
C ALA A 74 -5.21 -5.82 6.49
N THR A 75 -5.42 -6.94 7.19
CA THR A 75 -4.76 -8.21 6.89
C THR A 75 -5.25 -8.78 5.55
N GLN A 76 -6.56 -8.70 5.30
CA GLN A 76 -7.14 -9.12 4.03
C GLN A 76 -6.67 -8.24 2.85
N LEU A 77 -6.53 -6.93 3.07
CA LEU A 77 -5.97 -6.00 2.08
C LEU A 77 -4.50 -6.31 1.77
N ALA A 78 -3.70 -6.61 2.80
CA ALA A 78 -2.31 -6.99 2.63
C ALA A 78 -2.14 -8.33 1.89
N GLN A 79 -3.07 -9.26 2.08
CA GLN A 79 -3.10 -10.53 1.36
C GLN A 79 -3.42 -10.33 -0.14
N ASP A 80 -4.48 -9.56 -0.43
CA ASP A 80 -4.95 -9.33 -1.79
C ASP A 80 -5.66 -7.99 -1.92
N LEU A 81 -4.93 -6.98 -2.38
CA LEU A 81 -5.44 -5.64 -2.62
C LEU A 81 -6.44 -5.58 -3.79
N THR A 82 -6.24 -6.43 -4.80
CA THR A 82 -7.03 -6.42 -6.05
C THR A 82 -8.48 -6.81 -5.81
N ARG A 83 -8.73 -7.66 -4.81
CA ARG A 83 -10.07 -8.05 -4.36
C ARG A 83 -10.91 -6.88 -3.84
N PHE A 84 -10.27 -5.84 -3.32
CA PHE A 84 -10.98 -4.72 -2.68
C PHE A 84 -11.05 -3.48 -3.57
N ILE A 85 -10.10 -3.30 -4.49
CA ILE A 85 -10.06 -2.16 -5.40
C ILE A 85 -9.57 -2.62 -6.80
N PRO A 86 -10.46 -3.21 -7.61
CA PRO A 86 -10.09 -3.81 -8.90
C PRO A 86 -9.59 -2.81 -9.95
N ASP A 87 -10.00 -1.54 -9.87
CA ASP A 87 -9.55 -0.47 -10.80
C ASP A 87 -8.21 0.16 -10.41
N LEU A 88 -7.62 -0.25 -9.28
CA LEU A 88 -6.30 0.20 -8.85
C LEU A 88 -5.25 -0.68 -9.54
N VAL A 89 -5.00 -0.41 -10.83
CA VAL A 89 -3.75 -0.84 -11.47
C VAL A 89 -2.64 -0.01 -10.85
N LEU A 90 -2.27 -0.40 -9.63
CA LEU A 90 -1.13 0.09 -8.88
C LEU A 90 0.10 -0.39 -9.63
N VAL A 91 0.97 0.53 -10.01
CA VAL A 91 2.29 0.21 -10.58
C VAL A 91 3.10 -0.50 -9.49
N LEU A 92 2.90 -1.81 -9.39
CA LEU A 92 3.73 -2.77 -8.68
C LEU A 92 4.88 -3.27 -9.57
N THR A 93 5.11 -2.61 -10.71
CA THR A 93 6.12 -2.96 -11.71
C THR A 93 7.22 -1.90 -11.70
N GLY A 94 8.13 -2.00 -10.74
CA GLY A 94 9.40 -1.29 -10.78
C GLY A 94 10.28 -1.83 -11.90
N ASN A 95 10.11 -1.35 -13.13
CA ASN A 95 11.09 -1.55 -14.19
C ASN A 95 11.51 -0.20 -14.79
N ARG A 96 12.45 0.47 -14.12
CA ARG A 96 13.15 1.62 -14.69
C ARG A 96 14.32 1.12 -15.54
N ARG A 97 14.09 0.89 -16.83
CA ARG A 97 15.14 1.11 -17.83
C ARG A 97 15.15 2.59 -18.17
N ILE A 98 16.01 3.33 -17.48
CA ILE A 98 16.51 4.61 -17.99
C ILE A 98 17.47 4.25 -19.12
N LEU A 99 17.04 4.44 -20.36
CA LEU A 99 17.95 4.69 -21.47
C LEU A 99 17.55 6.02 -22.10
N ARG A 100 18.61 6.79 -22.36
CA ARG A 100 18.69 8.20 -22.76
C ARG A 100 17.71 8.64 -23.84
#